data_AF-A0A094F800-F1
#
_entry.id   AF-A0A094F800-F1
#
_cell.length_a   1.000
_cell.length_b   1.000
_cell.length_c   1.000
_cell.angle_alpha   90.00
_cell.angle_beta   90.00
_cell.angle_gamma   90.00
#
_symmetry.space_group_name_H-M   'P 1'
#
loop_
_entity.id
_entity.type
_entity.pdbx_description
1 polymer ?
#
loop_
_entity_poly.entity_id
_entity_poly.type
_entity_poly.pdbx_seq_one_letter_code
_entity_poly.pdbx_strand_id
1 'polypeptide(L)'
;MVRTNLLAVLLLPAALAAPSTEKRVGPKVRLSIGNVVGSSFLSVDSFMGITFAKPPVRALRLKPPQSITSDLGTISPKKNDIIFVAVNYRLRAFGFLSGKEVLADGSTNLSIRDQRLALQWVADNIASFSSGPLKVTIWGESAGSASVFSYIIYKNGNHTYKRKPLFRGAIMDSGSLLLAAAVNESRTEDRYNIIVQNASCSSFVDTYPDDVSAGSPFCTGPLKNIYPQYKTIAAITSDYMFVFTRRLVPTLAATVKPNIPTWSYISTYFYGLPVLSTFHATDLLPAFGITPGNAAFSIQSYYISFVQLRSKFWHS
;
A
#
# COMPACT_ATOMS: atom_id res chain seq x y z
N MET A 1 -49.03 -2.28 63.11
CA MET A 1 -48.86 -3.25 62.00
C MET A 1 -49.34 -2.59 60.72
N VAL A 2 -48.46 -1.92 59.98
CA VAL A 2 -48.73 -1.38 58.64
C VAL A 2 -47.45 -1.58 57.85
N ARG A 3 -47.48 -2.48 56.86
CA ARG A 3 -46.37 -2.73 55.93
C ARG A 3 -46.63 -1.99 54.63
N THR A 4 -45.58 -1.32 54.18
CA THR A 4 -45.46 -0.41 53.06
C THR A 4 -45.76 -1.08 51.71
N ASN A 5 -46.57 -0.43 50.88
CA ASN A 5 -46.83 -0.81 49.49
C ASN A 5 -45.65 -0.36 48.59
N LEU A 6 -45.00 -1.29 47.90
CA LEU A 6 -44.20 -1.02 46.71
C LEU A 6 -44.94 -1.58 45.48
N LEU A 7 -45.43 -0.68 44.63
CA LEU A 7 -45.85 -1.03 43.27
C LEU A 7 -44.60 -1.35 42.44
N ALA A 8 -44.47 -2.61 42.00
CA ALA A 8 -43.54 -2.99 40.95
C ALA A 8 -44.28 -2.95 39.60
N VAL A 9 -43.94 -1.99 38.75
CA VAL A 9 -44.36 -1.94 37.35
C VAL A 9 -43.53 -2.96 36.57
N LEU A 10 -44.15 -4.06 36.16
CA LEU A 10 -43.57 -5.04 35.24
C LEU A 10 -43.71 -4.52 33.80
N LEU A 11 -42.64 -3.95 33.25
CA LEU A 11 -42.47 -3.76 31.81
C LEU A 11 -41.95 -5.07 31.21
N LEU A 12 -42.82 -5.81 30.51
CA LEU A 12 -42.38 -6.89 29.62
C LEU A 12 -41.56 -6.28 28.47
N PRO A 13 -40.35 -6.79 28.16
CA PRO A 13 -39.74 -6.49 26.88
C PRO A 13 -40.49 -7.28 25.81
N ALA A 14 -41.11 -6.56 24.87
CA ALA A 14 -41.51 -7.15 23.59
C ALA A 14 -40.23 -7.67 22.91
N ALA A 15 -40.01 -8.97 22.97
CA ALA A 15 -38.98 -9.62 22.18
C ALA A 15 -39.33 -9.41 20.71
N LEU A 16 -38.65 -8.47 20.04
CA LEU A 16 -38.59 -8.49 18.58
C LEU A 16 -37.99 -9.85 18.20
N ALA A 17 -38.82 -10.72 17.63
CA ALA A 17 -38.33 -11.90 16.95
C ALA A 17 -37.39 -11.44 15.83
N ALA A 18 -36.08 -11.52 16.07
CA ALA A 18 -35.11 -11.42 15.00
C ALA A 18 -35.45 -12.53 14.01
N PRO A 19 -35.61 -12.25 12.70
CA PRO A 19 -35.81 -13.31 11.73
C PRO A 19 -34.64 -14.28 11.88
N SER A 20 -34.95 -15.57 12.04
CA SER A 20 -33.97 -16.63 12.08
C SER A 20 -33.07 -16.46 10.86
N THR A 21 -31.82 -16.09 11.06
CA THR A 21 -30.83 -16.08 10.00
C THR A 21 -30.67 -17.52 9.56
N GLU A 22 -31.36 -17.90 8.49
CA GLU A 22 -30.88 -18.98 7.63
C GLU A 22 -29.38 -18.75 7.47
N LYS A 23 -28.56 -19.76 7.76
CA LYS A 23 -27.14 -19.76 7.42
C LYS A 23 -27.05 -19.55 5.90
N ARG A 24 -26.99 -18.29 5.46
CA ARG A 24 -26.73 -17.96 4.06
C ARG A 24 -25.42 -18.64 3.71
N VAL A 25 -25.49 -19.60 2.79
CA VAL A 25 -24.30 -20.22 2.24
C VAL A 25 -23.51 -19.09 1.56
N GLY A 26 -22.36 -18.74 2.13
CA GLY A 26 -21.52 -17.67 1.63
C GLY A 26 -21.06 -17.93 0.19
N PRO A 27 -20.65 -16.88 -0.56
CA PRO A 27 -20.20 -17.03 -1.93
C PRO A 27 -19.03 -18.01 -2.01
N LYS A 28 -19.04 -18.88 -3.03
CA LYS A 28 -18.01 -19.89 -3.24
C LYS A 28 -17.25 -19.60 -4.52
N VAL A 29 -15.93 -19.61 -4.45
CA VAL A 29 -15.04 -19.52 -5.61
C VAL A 29 -14.09 -20.71 -5.58
N ARG A 30 -13.93 -21.38 -6.73
CA ARG A 30 -12.99 -22.48 -6.88
C ARG A 30 -11.68 -21.93 -7.43
N LEU A 31 -10.61 -22.22 -6.72
CA LEU A 31 -9.24 -21.93 -7.12
C LEU A 31 -8.49 -23.22 -7.41
N SER A 32 -7.32 -23.07 -8.04
CA SER A 32 -6.31 -24.12 -8.21
C SER A 32 -5.92 -24.82 -6.90
N ILE A 33 -6.03 -24.10 -5.77
CA ILE A 33 -5.67 -24.55 -4.42
C ILE A 33 -6.86 -25.10 -3.61
N GLY A 34 -8.08 -25.10 -4.17
CA GLY A 34 -9.29 -25.56 -3.49
C GLY A 34 -10.45 -24.57 -3.52
N ASN A 35 -11.54 -24.92 -2.82
CA ASN A 35 -12.72 -24.06 -2.71
C ASN A 35 -12.55 -23.03 -1.60
N VAL A 36 -12.73 -21.76 -1.93
CA VAL A 36 -12.77 -20.66 -0.96
C VAL A 36 -14.22 -20.26 -0.74
N VAL A 37 -14.62 -20.25 0.53
CA VAL A 37 -15.92 -19.75 0.96
C VAL A 37 -15.69 -18.34 1.52
N GLY A 38 -16.37 -17.36 0.94
CA GLY A 38 -16.36 -15.99 1.40
C GLY A 38 -17.59 -15.62 2.22
N SER A 39 -17.72 -14.33 2.50
CA SER A 39 -18.90 -13.72 3.11
C SER A 39 -19.41 -12.57 2.24
N SER A 40 -20.71 -12.31 2.26
CA SER A 40 -21.31 -11.18 1.56
C SER A 40 -21.89 -10.17 2.56
N PHE A 41 -21.55 -8.90 2.40
CA PHE A 41 -22.15 -7.78 3.15
C PHE A 41 -22.29 -6.57 2.23
N LEU A 42 -23.45 -5.89 2.26
CA LEU A 42 -23.76 -4.71 1.42
C LEU A 42 -23.30 -4.86 -0.04
N SER A 43 -23.70 -5.96 -0.68
CA SER A 43 -23.36 -6.30 -2.08
C SER A 43 -21.88 -6.51 -2.38
N VAL A 44 -21.00 -6.52 -1.37
CA VAL A 44 -19.57 -6.84 -1.50
C VAL A 44 -19.33 -8.28 -1.06
N ASP A 45 -18.78 -9.08 -1.97
CA ASP A 45 -18.27 -10.41 -1.67
C ASP A 45 -16.81 -10.30 -1.18
N SER A 46 -16.53 -10.82 0.02
CA SER A 46 -15.22 -10.77 0.66
C SER A 46 -14.63 -12.17 0.86
N PHE A 47 -13.38 -12.36 0.45
CA PHE A 47 -12.66 -13.62 0.58
C PHE A 47 -11.32 -13.39 1.30
N MET A 48 -11.27 -13.69 2.59
CA MET A 48 -10.13 -13.39 3.45
C MET A 48 -9.22 -14.60 3.62
N GLY A 49 -7.91 -14.35 3.77
CA GLY A 49 -6.93 -15.39 4.09
C GLY A 49 -6.60 -16.36 2.95
N ILE A 50 -6.88 -15.99 1.69
CA ILE A 50 -6.51 -16.81 0.54
C ILE A 50 -4.98 -16.94 0.50
N THR A 51 -4.49 -18.18 0.53
CA THR A 51 -3.06 -18.46 0.55
C THR A 51 -2.49 -18.41 -0.87
N PHE A 52 -1.49 -17.57 -1.11
CA PHE A 52 -0.86 -17.41 -2.43
C PHE A 52 0.51 -18.11 -2.54
N ALA A 53 1.10 -18.55 -1.43
CA ALA A 53 2.41 -19.18 -1.35
C ALA A 53 2.47 -20.24 -0.24
N LYS A 54 3.40 -21.19 -0.33
CA LYS A 54 3.66 -22.12 0.78
C LYS A 54 4.05 -21.34 2.05
N PRO A 55 3.58 -21.73 3.25
CA PRO A 55 3.94 -21.05 4.49
C PRO A 55 5.47 -20.99 4.69
N PRO A 56 6.07 -19.81 4.97
CA PRO A 56 7.52 -19.64 5.09
C PRO A 56 8.03 -20.08 6.48
N VAL A 57 7.75 -21.34 6.84
CA VAL A 57 8.09 -21.94 8.13
C VAL A 57 9.11 -23.06 7.96
N ARG A 58 9.82 -23.40 9.06
CA ARG A 58 10.83 -24.47 9.09
C ARG A 58 11.87 -24.30 7.96
N ALA A 59 12.02 -25.29 7.08
CA ALA A 59 12.96 -25.26 5.96
C ALA A 59 12.67 -24.12 4.95
N LEU A 60 11.46 -23.57 4.92
CA LEU A 60 11.10 -22.43 4.07
C LEU A 60 11.28 -21.07 4.76
N ARG A 61 11.66 -21.05 6.04
CA ARG A 61 11.97 -19.81 6.76
C ARG A 61 13.20 -19.17 6.12
N LEU A 62 13.13 -17.85 5.87
CA LEU A 62 14.17 -17.08 5.20
C LEU A 62 14.56 -17.61 3.80
N LYS A 63 13.66 -18.32 3.11
CA LYS A 63 13.84 -18.73 1.71
C LYS A 63 12.90 -17.97 0.79
N PRO A 64 13.19 -17.87 -0.53
CA PRO A 64 12.27 -17.33 -1.51
C PRO A 64 10.91 -18.03 -1.42
N PRO A 65 9.79 -17.30 -1.60
CA PRO A 65 8.47 -17.90 -1.49
C PRO A 65 8.26 -18.90 -2.64
N GLN A 66 7.56 -19.99 -2.35
CA GLN A 66 7.26 -21.04 -3.32
C GLN A 66 5.77 -21.02 -3.66
N SER A 67 5.44 -21.20 -4.95
CA SER A 67 4.06 -21.36 -5.39
C SER A 67 3.42 -22.62 -4.81
N ILE A 68 2.10 -22.58 -4.69
CA ILE A 68 1.29 -23.76 -4.38
C ILE A 68 0.99 -24.42 -5.73
N THR A 69 1.49 -25.63 -5.95
CA THR A 69 1.30 -26.38 -7.20
C THR A 69 0.13 -27.36 -7.06
N SER A 70 -0.99 -27.09 -7.73
CA SER A 70 -2.06 -28.05 -8.07
C SER A 70 -3.00 -27.44 -9.11
N ASP A 71 -3.68 -28.27 -9.91
CA ASP A 71 -4.50 -27.90 -11.07
C ASP A 71 -6.01 -28.22 -10.87
N LEU A 72 -6.84 -27.64 -11.75
CA LEU A 72 -8.20 -28.00 -12.20
C LEU A 72 -9.44 -27.38 -11.51
N GLY A 73 -10.01 -26.38 -12.19
CA GLY A 73 -11.47 -26.17 -12.27
C GLY A 73 -11.91 -24.73 -12.47
N THR A 74 -12.87 -24.51 -13.38
CA THR A 74 -13.47 -23.21 -13.68
C THR A 74 -14.88 -23.12 -13.08
N ILE A 75 -15.20 -22.02 -12.42
CA ILE A 75 -16.59 -21.63 -12.07
C ILE A 75 -16.91 -20.35 -12.83
N SER A 76 -18.17 -20.18 -13.22
CA SER A 76 -18.67 -18.95 -13.86
C SER A 76 -18.63 -17.76 -12.88
N PRO A 77 -17.77 -16.76 -13.09
CA PRO A 77 -17.63 -15.64 -12.18
C PRO A 77 -18.73 -14.58 -12.43
N LYS A 78 -19.10 -13.84 -11.38
CA LYS A 78 -19.95 -12.65 -11.49
C LYS A 78 -19.16 -11.49 -12.11
N LYS A 79 -19.87 -10.57 -12.76
CA LYS A 79 -19.28 -9.31 -13.24
C LYS A 79 -19.05 -8.39 -12.03
N ASN A 80 -17.79 -8.15 -11.71
CA ASN A 80 -17.38 -7.19 -10.68
C ASN A 80 -16.74 -5.97 -11.36
N ASP A 81 -17.17 -4.76 -11.00
CA ASP A 81 -16.66 -3.53 -11.62
C ASP A 81 -15.20 -3.24 -11.22
N ILE A 82 -14.80 -3.60 -9.99
CA ILE A 82 -13.43 -3.59 -9.47
C ILE A 82 -13.26 -4.77 -8.51
N ILE A 83 -12.10 -5.43 -8.53
CA ILE A 83 -11.70 -6.37 -7.48
C ILE A 83 -10.54 -5.74 -6.69
N PHE A 84 -10.70 -5.63 -5.38
CA PHE A 84 -9.64 -5.21 -4.48
C PHE A 84 -8.89 -6.42 -3.94
N VAL A 85 -7.56 -6.44 -4.08
CA VAL A 85 -6.69 -7.50 -3.58
C VAL A 85 -5.64 -6.88 -2.66
N ALA A 86 -5.69 -7.21 -1.38
CA ALA A 86 -4.67 -6.86 -0.38
C ALA A 86 -3.85 -8.10 -0.04
N VAL A 87 -2.52 -7.93 0.08
CA VAL A 87 -1.59 -9.06 0.26
C VAL A 87 -0.75 -8.87 1.52
N ASN A 88 -0.54 -9.97 2.23
CA ASN A 88 0.48 -10.04 3.27
C ASN A 88 1.85 -10.33 2.64
N TYR A 89 2.90 -9.81 3.25
CA TYR A 89 4.29 -10.08 2.88
C TYR A 89 5.18 -10.05 4.13
N ARG A 90 6.34 -10.72 4.09
CA ARG A 90 7.24 -10.78 5.26
C ARG A 90 7.82 -9.40 5.58
N LEU A 91 7.89 -9.08 6.87
CA LEU A 91 8.40 -7.80 7.38
C LEU A 91 9.71 -7.97 8.15
N ARG A 92 10.42 -6.85 8.36
CA ARG A 92 11.65 -6.75 9.17
C ARG A 92 12.68 -7.81 8.73
N ALA A 93 13.39 -8.40 9.68
CA ALA A 93 14.38 -9.45 9.42
C ALA A 93 13.81 -10.66 8.67
N PHE A 94 12.52 -10.98 8.79
CA PHE A 94 11.94 -12.12 8.06
C PHE A 94 11.78 -11.86 6.56
N GLY A 95 11.68 -10.59 6.15
CA GLY A 95 11.47 -10.19 4.75
C GLY A 95 12.67 -9.48 4.11
N PHE A 96 13.53 -8.87 4.93
CA PHE A 96 14.57 -7.94 4.48
C PHE A 96 15.92 -8.21 5.16
N LEU A 97 16.18 -9.45 5.61
CA LEU A 97 17.54 -9.80 6.05
C LEU A 97 18.53 -9.57 4.90
N SER A 98 19.65 -8.95 5.22
CA SER A 98 20.76 -8.66 4.32
C SER A 98 22.04 -9.32 4.83
N GLY A 99 23.12 -9.22 4.08
CA GLY A 99 24.41 -9.84 4.41
C GLY A 99 24.90 -10.79 3.32
N LYS A 100 26.21 -11.06 3.35
CA LYS A 100 26.90 -11.87 2.35
C LYS A 100 26.38 -13.32 2.32
N GLU A 101 26.00 -13.87 3.47
CA GLU A 101 25.43 -15.21 3.59
C GLU A 101 24.03 -15.27 2.96
N VAL A 102 23.20 -14.26 3.21
CA VAL A 102 21.85 -14.15 2.63
C VAL A 102 21.93 -13.93 1.12
N LEU A 103 22.91 -13.16 0.66
CA LEU A 103 23.20 -12.98 -0.76
C LEU A 103 23.66 -14.28 -1.42
N ALA A 104 24.62 -14.99 -0.83
CA ALA A 104 25.14 -16.26 -1.33
C ALA A 104 24.05 -17.34 -1.41
N ASP A 105 23.13 -17.36 -0.44
CA ASP A 105 21.96 -18.23 -0.43
C ASP A 105 20.87 -17.82 -1.44
N GLY A 106 20.99 -16.64 -2.06
CA GLY A 106 20.00 -16.09 -2.97
C GLY A 106 18.69 -15.67 -2.28
N SER A 107 18.71 -15.45 -0.97
CA SER A 107 17.53 -15.21 -0.12
C SER A 107 17.31 -13.73 0.24
N THR A 108 17.78 -12.82 -0.61
CA THR A 108 17.64 -11.37 -0.41
C THR A 108 16.26 -10.86 -0.83
N ASN A 109 15.79 -9.78 -0.20
CA ASN A 109 14.55 -9.07 -0.58
C ASN A 109 13.31 -9.98 -0.61
N LEU A 110 13.20 -10.89 0.36
CA LEU A 110 12.11 -11.87 0.44
C LEU A 110 10.73 -11.23 0.45
N SER A 111 10.57 -10.08 1.11
CA SER A 111 9.33 -9.28 1.10
C SER A 111 8.88 -8.89 -0.32
N ILE A 112 9.79 -8.35 -1.13
CA ILE A 112 9.52 -7.98 -2.53
C ILE A 112 9.22 -9.22 -3.38
N ARG A 113 9.86 -10.35 -3.06
CA ARG A 113 9.57 -11.62 -3.73
C ARG A 113 8.20 -12.18 -3.35
N ASP A 114 7.76 -12.02 -2.10
CA ASP A 114 6.43 -12.44 -1.63
C ASP A 114 5.34 -11.71 -2.41
N GLN A 115 5.45 -10.39 -2.45
CA GLN A 115 4.54 -9.52 -3.19
C GLN A 115 4.58 -9.81 -4.71
N ARG A 116 5.75 -10.06 -5.32
CA ARG A 116 5.81 -10.49 -6.74
C ARG A 116 5.14 -11.83 -6.98
N LEU A 117 5.30 -12.80 -6.09
CA LEU A 117 4.61 -14.08 -6.19
C LEU A 117 3.09 -13.88 -6.03
N ALA A 118 2.65 -12.97 -5.18
CA ALA A 118 1.23 -12.60 -5.08
C ALA A 118 0.70 -11.98 -6.38
N LEU A 119 1.47 -11.14 -7.07
CA LEU A 119 1.11 -10.63 -8.41
C LEU A 119 1.00 -11.75 -9.45
N GLN A 120 1.89 -12.74 -9.40
CA GLN A 120 1.81 -13.92 -10.27
C GLN A 120 0.59 -14.78 -9.94
N TRP A 121 0.26 -14.91 -8.66
CA TRP A 121 -0.96 -15.58 -8.21
C TRP A 121 -2.21 -14.86 -8.71
N VAL A 122 -2.25 -13.52 -8.66
CA VAL A 122 -3.33 -12.73 -9.25
C VAL A 122 -3.43 -13.00 -10.75
N ALA A 123 -2.32 -12.96 -11.48
CA ALA A 123 -2.30 -13.24 -12.92
C ALA A 123 -2.84 -14.65 -13.27
N ASP A 124 -2.61 -15.64 -12.41
CA ASP A 124 -3.04 -17.03 -12.62
C ASP A 124 -4.47 -17.32 -12.12
N ASN A 125 -5.00 -16.58 -11.12
CA ASN A 125 -6.22 -16.99 -10.40
C ASN A 125 -7.34 -15.94 -10.41
N ILE A 126 -7.05 -14.66 -10.66
CA ILE A 126 -8.05 -13.61 -10.45
C ILE A 126 -9.22 -13.68 -11.46
N ALA A 127 -9.01 -14.33 -12.61
CA ALA A 127 -10.07 -14.64 -13.57
C ALA A 127 -11.18 -15.52 -12.98
N SER A 128 -10.91 -16.31 -11.94
CA SER A 128 -11.94 -17.07 -11.23
C SER A 128 -12.90 -16.19 -10.42
N PHE A 129 -12.55 -14.91 -10.20
CA PHE A 129 -13.34 -13.94 -9.43
C PHE A 129 -14.03 -12.88 -10.30
N SER A 130 -13.75 -12.82 -11.62
CA SER A 130 -14.42 -11.88 -12.54
C SER A 130 -14.47 -12.39 -13.98
N SER A 131 -15.56 -12.07 -14.68
CA SER A 131 -15.79 -12.43 -16.09
C SER A 131 -15.21 -11.42 -17.09
N GLY A 132 -14.50 -10.37 -16.64
CA GLY A 132 -13.99 -9.29 -17.48
C GLY A 132 -12.48 -9.34 -17.82
N PRO A 133 -12.00 -8.50 -18.76
CA PRO A 133 -10.58 -8.39 -19.06
C PRO A 133 -9.80 -7.92 -17.83
N LEU A 134 -8.74 -8.66 -17.48
CA LEU A 134 -7.91 -8.37 -16.32
C LEU A 134 -7.07 -7.11 -16.54
N LYS A 135 -7.24 -6.14 -15.65
CA LYS A 135 -6.62 -4.82 -15.69
C LYS A 135 -6.03 -4.51 -14.33
N VAL A 136 -4.81 -4.98 -14.10
CA VAL A 136 -4.15 -4.86 -12.80
C VAL A 136 -3.48 -3.49 -12.67
N THR A 137 -3.90 -2.72 -11.67
CA THR A 137 -3.19 -1.53 -11.16
C THR A 137 -2.65 -1.87 -9.78
N ILE A 138 -1.37 -1.60 -9.55
CA ILE A 138 -0.75 -1.75 -8.22
C ILE A 138 -0.82 -0.43 -7.46
N TRP A 139 -1.05 -0.50 -6.16
CA TRP A 139 -1.14 0.65 -5.27
C TRP A 139 -0.45 0.33 -3.94
N GLY A 140 0.20 1.32 -3.35
CA GLY A 140 0.77 1.19 -2.02
C GLY A 140 0.99 2.55 -1.37
N GLU A 141 0.98 2.54 -0.05
CA GLU A 141 1.28 3.69 0.82
C GLU A 141 2.61 3.40 1.54
N SER A 142 3.43 4.44 1.77
CA SER A 142 4.70 4.34 2.48
C SER A 142 5.66 3.28 1.92
N ALA A 143 6.07 2.30 2.72
CA ALA A 143 6.85 1.14 2.31
C ALA A 143 6.18 0.34 1.18
N GLY A 144 4.85 0.30 1.12
CA GLY A 144 4.09 -0.26 0.01
C GLY A 144 4.29 0.55 -1.28
N SER A 145 4.31 1.88 -1.18
CA SER A 145 4.59 2.77 -2.32
C SER A 145 6.01 2.59 -2.87
N ALA A 146 7.00 2.48 -1.98
CA ALA A 146 8.36 2.16 -2.40
C ALA A 146 8.48 0.75 -3.02
N SER A 147 7.65 -0.20 -2.56
CA SER A 147 7.55 -1.52 -3.20
C SER A 147 6.94 -1.42 -4.61
N VAL A 148 5.92 -0.57 -4.80
CA VAL A 148 5.35 -0.26 -6.14
C VAL A 148 6.44 0.25 -7.08
N PHE A 149 7.22 1.25 -6.66
CA PHE A 149 8.35 1.75 -7.46
C PHE A 149 9.37 0.64 -7.77
N SER A 150 9.69 -0.19 -6.77
CA SER A 150 10.60 -1.33 -6.94
C SER A 150 10.13 -2.27 -8.06
N TYR A 151 8.82 -2.51 -8.24
CA TYR A 151 8.31 -3.32 -9.36
C TYR A 151 8.48 -2.67 -10.72
N ILE A 152 8.41 -1.34 -10.80
CA ILE A 152 8.60 -0.60 -12.05
C ILE A 152 10.03 -0.76 -12.55
N ILE A 153 11.02 -0.85 -11.65
CA ILE A 153 12.44 -0.94 -12.02
C ILE A 153 13.03 -2.36 -11.93
N TYR A 154 12.36 -3.28 -11.22
CA TYR A 154 12.87 -4.64 -10.99
C TYR A 154 13.20 -5.37 -12.30
N LYS A 155 14.37 -6.04 -12.33
CA LYS A 155 14.91 -6.71 -13.53
C LYS A 155 14.88 -5.80 -14.77
N ASN A 156 15.41 -4.58 -14.61
CA ASN A 156 15.45 -3.57 -15.68
C ASN A 156 14.05 -3.23 -16.24
N GLY A 157 13.06 -3.17 -15.35
CA GLY A 157 11.65 -2.91 -15.68
C GLY A 157 10.88 -4.08 -16.26
N ASN A 158 11.42 -5.30 -16.23
CA ASN A 158 10.69 -6.50 -16.65
C ASN A 158 9.62 -6.90 -15.62
N HIS A 159 8.42 -6.37 -15.82
CA HIS A 159 7.21 -6.68 -15.08
C HIS A 159 6.35 -7.76 -15.77
N THR A 160 6.93 -8.60 -16.62
CA THR A 160 6.19 -9.68 -17.29
C THR A 160 6.22 -11.00 -16.53
N TYR A 161 5.18 -11.81 -16.73
CA TYR A 161 5.06 -13.19 -16.30
C TYR A 161 4.23 -13.95 -17.35
N LYS A 162 4.70 -15.14 -17.77
CA LYS A 162 4.10 -15.90 -18.89
C LYS A 162 3.85 -15.03 -20.14
N ARG A 163 4.83 -14.16 -20.46
CA ARG A 163 4.80 -13.19 -21.59
C ARG A 163 3.68 -12.14 -21.54
N LYS A 164 3.04 -11.93 -20.39
CA LYS A 164 2.03 -10.88 -20.18
C LYS A 164 2.50 -9.91 -19.08
N PRO A 165 2.18 -8.61 -19.17
CA PRO A 165 2.48 -7.66 -18.10
C PRO A 165 1.70 -8.04 -16.83
N LEU A 166 2.36 -7.99 -15.67
CA LEU A 166 1.74 -8.23 -14.35
C LEU A 166 0.83 -7.07 -13.91
N PHE A 167 1.10 -5.85 -14.37
CA PHE A 167 0.33 -4.65 -14.09
C PHE A 167 0.46 -3.65 -15.25
N ARG A 168 -0.46 -2.70 -15.34
CA ARG A 168 -0.50 -1.66 -16.39
C ARG A 168 -0.48 -0.23 -15.85
N GLY A 169 -0.59 -0.07 -14.53
CA GLY A 169 -0.64 1.22 -13.85
C GLY A 169 -0.17 1.07 -12.41
N ALA A 170 0.31 2.18 -11.85
CA ALA A 170 0.87 2.25 -10.51
C ALA A 170 0.39 3.53 -9.82
N ILE A 171 -0.05 3.41 -8.57
CA ILE A 171 -0.36 4.53 -7.68
C ILE A 171 0.61 4.45 -6.50
N MET A 172 1.23 5.57 -6.16
CA MET A 172 2.32 5.65 -5.20
C MET A 172 2.04 6.76 -4.18
N ASP A 173 1.62 6.38 -2.97
CA ASP A 173 1.28 7.32 -1.91
C ASP A 173 2.42 7.38 -0.90
N SER A 174 3.04 8.55 -0.77
CA SER A 174 4.09 8.80 0.23
C SER A 174 5.27 7.83 0.13
N GLY A 175 5.84 7.65 -1.07
CA GLY A 175 7.08 6.91 -1.27
C GLY A 175 7.34 6.60 -2.75
N SER A 176 8.61 6.51 -3.17
CA SER A 176 8.95 6.10 -4.54
C SER A 176 10.34 5.46 -4.58
N LEU A 177 11.33 6.14 -5.15
CA LEU A 177 12.73 5.76 -5.07
C LEU A 177 13.20 5.86 -3.62
N LEU A 178 13.40 4.71 -2.97
CA LEU A 178 14.18 4.63 -1.74
C LEU A 178 15.64 4.45 -2.14
N LEU A 179 16.49 5.42 -1.76
CA LEU A 179 17.93 5.31 -1.89
C LEU A 179 18.46 4.31 -0.86
N ALA A 180 18.29 3.02 -1.17
CA ALA A 180 18.81 1.92 -0.39
C ALA A 180 20.11 1.43 -1.03
N ALA A 181 21.23 1.74 -0.39
CA ALA A 181 22.06 0.71 0.18
C ALA A 181 22.05 -0.71 -0.49
N ALA A 182 23.05 -1.05 -1.31
CA ALA A 182 23.35 -2.42 -1.77
C ALA A 182 23.34 -3.50 -0.64
N VAL A 183 22.91 -4.71 -0.97
CA VAL A 183 22.61 -5.77 0.03
C VAL A 183 23.85 -6.34 0.74
N ASN A 184 25.04 -6.12 0.20
CA ASN A 184 26.31 -6.72 0.64
C ASN A 184 27.30 -5.75 1.30
N GLU A 185 27.03 -4.45 1.40
CA GLU A 185 27.97 -3.55 2.08
C GLU A 185 27.79 -3.62 3.60
N SER A 186 28.93 -3.71 4.29
CA SER A 186 29.05 -3.54 5.72
C SER A 186 28.77 -2.08 6.10
N ARG A 187 27.81 -1.91 7.02
CA ARG A 187 27.45 -0.69 7.77
C ARG A 187 26.89 0.50 6.99
N THR A 188 25.72 0.91 7.48
CA THR A 188 24.98 2.15 7.26
C THR A 188 25.83 3.45 7.35
N GLU A 189 27.05 3.40 7.91
CA GLU A 189 27.95 4.57 8.01
C GLU A 189 28.72 4.88 6.71
N ASP A 190 29.18 3.89 5.94
CA ASP A 190 29.91 4.18 4.69
C ASP A 190 29.02 4.87 3.67
N ARG A 191 27.70 4.67 3.79
CA ARG A 191 26.67 5.30 2.95
C ARG A 191 26.25 6.67 3.44
N TYR A 192 26.21 6.86 4.76
CA TYR A 192 26.16 8.19 5.33
C TYR A 192 27.34 9.01 4.79
N ASN A 193 28.55 8.43 4.76
CA ASN A 193 29.74 9.09 4.23
C ASN A 193 29.71 9.30 2.70
N ILE A 194 29.25 8.33 1.89
CA ILE A 194 29.11 8.50 0.43
C ILE A 194 28.04 9.57 0.10
N ILE A 195 26.95 9.65 0.88
CA ILE A 195 25.92 10.67 0.70
C ILE A 195 26.43 12.03 1.19
N VAL A 196 27.08 12.11 2.35
CA VAL A 196 27.67 13.36 2.89
C VAL A 196 28.83 13.87 2.03
N GLN A 197 29.55 12.98 1.33
CA GLN A 197 30.63 13.36 0.40
C GLN A 197 30.11 13.75 -1.00
N ASN A 198 28.99 13.20 -1.48
CA ASN A 198 28.45 13.50 -2.83
C ASN A 198 27.26 14.48 -2.82
N ALA A 199 26.56 14.60 -1.70
CA ALA A 199 25.68 15.69 -1.37
C ALA A 199 26.32 16.33 -0.14
N SER A 200 26.94 17.50 -0.31
CA SER A 200 27.32 18.32 0.83
C SER A 200 26.05 18.55 1.67
N CYS A 201 25.83 17.73 2.70
CA CYS A 201 24.66 17.82 3.55
C CYS A 201 24.62 19.18 4.27
N SER A 202 25.78 19.86 4.41
CA SER A 202 25.84 21.28 4.71
C SER A 202 25.00 22.08 3.73
N SER A 203 25.26 22.03 2.41
CA SER A 203 24.50 22.82 1.43
C SER A 203 22.99 22.56 1.41
N PHE A 204 22.53 21.33 1.69
CA PHE A 204 21.10 21.02 1.75
C PHE A 204 20.47 21.55 3.04
N VAL A 205 21.12 21.35 4.20
CA VAL A 205 20.65 21.90 5.48
C VAL A 205 20.72 23.42 5.48
N ASP A 206 21.74 24.02 4.86
CA ASP A 206 21.92 25.46 4.67
C ASP A 206 20.83 26.09 3.78
N THR A 207 20.05 25.29 3.03
CA THR A 207 18.88 25.80 2.29
C THR A 207 17.66 26.05 3.16
N TYR A 208 17.65 25.56 4.42
CA TYR A 208 16.58 25.83 5.37
C TYR A 208 16.89 27.12 6.14
N PRO A 209 15.94 28.07 6.24
CA PRO A 209 16.15 29.28 7.03
C PRO A 209 16.36 28.94 8.52
N ASP A 210 17.24 29.69 9.19
CA ASP A 210 17.35 29.75 10.66
C ASP A 210 16.17 30.52 11.28
N ASP A 211 14.94 30.20 10.86
CA ASP A 211 13.70 30.78 11.36
C ASP A 211 12.81 29.67 11.94
N VAL A 212 12.42 29.82 13.21
CA VAL A 212 11.50 28.93 13.92
C VAL A 212 10.14 28.81 13.23
N SER A 213 9.77 29.75 12.36
CA SER A 213 8.55 29.71 11.56
C SER A 213 8.67 28.84 10.30
N ALA A 214 9.89 28.68 9.78
CA ALA A 214 10.22 27.99 8.54
C ALA A 214 10.42 26.47 8.75
N GLY A 215 9.32 25.73 8.83
CA GLY A 215 9.38 24.27 8.89
C GLY A 215 8.03 23.61 9.05
N SER A 216 8.02 22.27 9.13
CA SER A 216 6.80 21.46 9.19
C SER A 216 6.24 21.41 10.62
N PRO A 217 4.93 21.63 10.85
CA PRO A 217 3.91 21.91 9.85
C PRO A 217 4.03 23.34 9.29
N PHE A 218 4.07 23.44 7.96
CA PHE A 218 4.25 24.71 7.26
C PHE A 218 3.05 25.65 7.48
N CYS A 219 3.29 26.95 7.31
CA CYS A 219 2.28 28.03 7.44
C CYS A 219 1.65 28.17 8.85
N THR A 220 2.33 27.68 9.90
CA THR A 220 1.86 27.79 11.30
C THR A 220 2.59 28.86 12.12
N GLY A 221 3.45 29.67 11.51
CA GLY A 221 4.29 30.63 12.25
C GLY A 221 5.21 29.91 13.25
N PRO A 222 5.54 30.50 14.42
CA PRO A 222 6.35 29.84 15.45
C PRO A 222 5.56 28.77 16.25
N LEU A 223 4.24 28.65 16.03
CA LEU A 223 3.42 27.68 16.74
C LEU A 223 3.80 26.26 16.35
N LYS A 224 3.52 25.31 17.26
CA LYS A 224 3.77 23.86 17.08
C LYS A 224 5.25 23.46 17.04
N ASN A 225 6.17 24.36 17.40
CA ASN A 225 7.55 24.01 17.67
C ASN A 225 7.67 23.35 19.05
N ILE A 226 7.65 22.01 19.11
CA ILE A 226 7.59 21.24 20.36
C ILE A 226 8.91 21.39 21.16
N TYR A 227 10.03 21.44 20.45
CA TYR A 227 11.37 21.68 20.99
C TYR A 227 12.18 22.47 19.95
N PRO A 228 13.28 23.16 20.32
CA PRO A 228 14.11 23.89 19.36
C PRO A 228 14.49 23.01 18.16
N GLN A 229 14.38 23.54 16.94
CA GLN A 229 14.63 22.84 15.67
C GLN A 229 13.60 21.76 15.25
N TYR A 230 12.56 21.46 16.04
CA TYR A 230 11.56 20.42 15.69
C TYR A 230 10.99 20.61 14.27
N LYS A 231 10.56 21.83 13.94
CA LYS A 231 9.93 22.10 12.64
C LYS A 231 10.90 21.96 11.46
N THR A 232 12.15 22.36 11.64
CA THR A 232 13.23 22.25 10.65
C THR A 232 13.60 20.78 10.42
N ILE A 233 13.80 20.01 11.50
CA ILE A 233 14.10 18.57 11.44
C ILE A 233 12.94 17.81 10.76
N ALA A 234 11.69 18.14 11.09
CA ALA A 234 10.52 17.56 10.45
C ALA A 234 10.46 17.86 8.95
N ALA A 235 10.79 19.10 8.54
CA ALA A 235 10.85 19.49 7.13
C ALA A 235 11.96 18.75 6.38
N ILE A 236 13.19 18.76 6.90
CA ILE A 236 14.35 18.05 6.32
C ILE A 236 14.05 16.56 6.15
N THR A 237 13.51 15.91 7.19
CA THR A 237 13.21 14.48 7.15
C THR A 237 12.13 14.16 6.12
N SER A 238 11.09 14.99 6.05
CA SER A 238 10.01 14.84 5.07
C SER A 238 10.49 15.03 3.63
N ASP A 239 11.32 16.05 3.41
CA ASP A 239 11.85 16.35 2.09
C ASP A 239 12.78 15.25 1.61
N TYR A 240 13.71 14.81 2.48
CA TYR A 240 14.64 13.73 2.17
C TYR A 240 13.92 12.42 1.80
N MET A 241 12.90 12.02 2.58
CA MET A 241 12.24 10.72 2.38
C MET A 241 11.18 10.73 1.28
N PHE A 242 10.38 11.80 1.17
CA PHE A 242 9.14 11.77 0.39
C PHE A 242 9.02 12.90 -0.63
N VAL A 243 9.25 14.16 -0.25
CA VAL A 243 8.94 15.30 -1.13
C VAL A 243 9.96 15.44 -2.25
N PHE A 244 11.25 15.23 -1.96
CA PHE A 244 12.31 15.28 -2.96
C PHE A 244 12.11 14.19 -4.02
N THR A 245 11.89 12.95 -3.59
CA THR A 245 11.71 11.80 -4.50
C THR A 245 10.44 11.93 -5.34
N ARG A 246 9.36 12.54 -4.80
CA ARG A 246 8.14 12.90 -5.53
C ARG A 246 8.40 13.88 -6.69
N ARG A 247 9.40 14.75 -6.59
CA ARG A 247 9.78 15.66 -7.69
C ARG A 247 10.77 14.97 -8.65
N LEU A 248 11.78 14.32 -8.10
CA LEU A 248 12.85 13.69 -8.86
C LEU A 248 12.33 12.59 -9.81
N VAL A 249 11.50 11.67 -9.30
CA VAL A 249 11.07 10.50 -10.08
C VAL A 249 10.27 10.89 -11.32
N PRO A 250 9.23 11.75 -11.25
CA PRO A 250 8.54 12.21 -12.45
C PRO A 250 9.43 12.99 -13.43
N THR A 251 10.35 13.82 -12.92
CA THR A 251 11.29 14.56 -13.79
C THR A 251 12.19 13.60 -14.56
N LEU A 252 12.79 12.62 -13.88
CA LEU A 252 13.60 11.59 -14.53
C LEU A 252 12.76 10.78 -15.52
N ALA A 253 11.56 10.34 -15.12
CA ALA A 253 10.66 9.59 -15.99
C ALA A 253 10.29 10.37 -17.26
N ALA A 254 10.05 11.68 -17.16
CA ALA A 254 9.78 12.54 -18.32
C ALA A 254 11.00 12.64 -19.26
N THR A 255 12.22 12.62 -18.72
CA THR A 255 13.45 12.65 -19.52
C THR A 255 13.70 11.33 -20.25
N VAL A 256 13.56 10.17 -19.59
CA VAL A 256 13.86 8.86 -20.21
C VAL A 256 12.67 8.20 -20.89
N LYS A 257 11.43 8.54 -20.51
CA LYS A 257 10.17 7.94 -21.00
C LYS A 257 9.07 9.01 -21.14
N PRO A 258 9.25 10.03 -22.01
CA PRO A 258 8.33 11.17 -22.12
C PRO A 258 6.89 10.80 -22.45
N ASN A 259 6.66 9.65 -23.08
CA ASN A 259 5.33 9.20 -23.51
C ASN A 259 4.55 8.45 -22.40
N ILE A 260 5.13 8.28 -21.21
CA ILE A 260 4.44 7.67 -20.07
C ILE A 260 3.87 8.80 -19.22
N PRO A 261 2.55 8.98 -19.16
CA PRO A 261 1.97 10.05 -18.37
C PRO A 261 2.18 9.79 -16.89
N THR A 262 2.51 10.86 -16.15
CA THR A 262 2.67 10.83 -14.70
C THR A 262 1.90 12.00 -14.11
N TRP A 263 1.10 11.72 -13.09
CA TRP A 263 0.40 12.72 -12.30
C TRP A 263 0.97 12.73 -10.89
N SER A 264 1.00 13.90 -10.26
CA SER A 264 1.47 14.06 -8.88
C SER A 264 0.60 15.07 -8.17
N TYR A 265 0.35 14.84 -6.88
CA TYR A 265 -0.43 15.73 -6.03
C TYR A 265 0.27 15.92 -4.68
N ILE A 266 -0.19 16.92 -3.92
CA ILE A 266 0.21 17.15 -2.53
C ILE A 266 -1.05 17.22 -1.67
N SER A 267 -1.00 16.60 -0.49
CA SER A 267 -2.13 16.53 0.43
C SER A 267 -2.03 17.60 1.49
N THR A 268 -3.12 18.36 1.70
CA THR A 268 -3.21 19.42 2.73
C THR A 268 -4.55 19.42 3.48
N TYR A 269 -5.36 18.37 3.33
CA TYR A 269 -6.74 18.30 3.83
C TYR A 269 -6.89 18.22 5.35
N PHE A 270 -5.81 17.99 6.10
CA PHE A 270 -5.76 18.09 7.56
C PHE A 270 -4.94 19.30 8.04
N TYR A 271 -4.84 20.34 7.21
CA TYR A 271 -4.25 21.60 7.62
C TYR A 271 -4.90 22.10 8.92
N GLY A 272 -4.06 22.44 9.90
CA GLY A 272 -4.52 22.94 11.20
C GLY A 272 -4.67 21.89 12.30
N LEU A 273 -4.52 20.59 12.02
CA LEU A 273 -4.44 19.59 13.09
C LEU A 273 -3.26 19.92 14.04
N PRO A 274 -3.47 19.93 15.37
CA PRO A 274 -2.41 20.26 16.31
C PRO A 274 -1.17 19.41 16.11
N VAL A 275 -0.01 20.08 16.03
CA VAL A 275 1.34 19.47 16.00
C VAL A 275 1.71 18.79 14.68
N LEU A 276 0.79 18.01 14.08
CA LEU A 276 1.10 17.14 12.96
C LEU A 276 0.55 17.62 11.61
N SER A 277 -0.48 18.48 11.58
CA SER A 277 -1.16 18.91 10.33
C SER A 277 -1.55 17.69 9.46
N THR A 278 -1.35 17.74 8.14
CA THR A 278 -1.48 16.57 7.24
C THR A 278 -0.19 15.74 7.30
N PHE A 279 -0.16 14.73 8.15
CA PHE A 279 1.01 13.88 8.38
C PHE A 279 0.96 12.56 7.60
N HIS A 280 2.07 11.82 7.65
CA HIS A 280 2.24 10.52 6.98
C HIS A 280 1.09 9.54 7.29
N ALA A 281 0.64 8.80 6.27
CA ALA A 281 -0.47 7.82 6.30
C ALA A 281 -1.88 8.40 6.55
N THR A 282 -2.04 9.72 6.69
CA THR A 282 -3.38 10.31 6.85
C THR A 282 -4.24 10.21 5.59
N ASP A 283 -3.63 9.97 4.43
CA ASP A 283 -4.27 9.70 3.13
C ASP A 283 -5.10 8.42 3.12
N LEU A 284 -4.78 7.44 3.98
CA LEU A 284 -5.56 6.21 4.12
C LEU A 284 -6.99 6.50 4.60
N LEU A 285 -7.18 7.51 5.45
CA LEU A 285 -8.49 7.84 6.01
C LEU A 285 -9.50 8.29 4.93
N PRO A 286 -9.21 9.29 4.08
CA PRO A 286 -10.09 9.64 2.97
C PRO A 286 -10.08 8.58 1.86
N ALA A 287 -8.96 7.93 1.55
CA ALA A 287 -8.89 6.91 0.50
C ALA A 287 -9.84 5.72 0.79
N PHE A 288 -9.91 5.25 2.03
CA PHE A 288 -10.81 4.18 2.46
C PHE A 288 -12.18 4.67 2.95
N GLY A 289 -12.47 5.98 2.82
CA GLY A 289 -13.77 6.55 3.17
C GLY A 289 -14.08 6.61 4.67
N ILE A 290 -13.06 6.46 5.53
CA ILE A 290 -13.18 6.58 6.98
C ILE A 290 -13.49 8.03 7.36
N THR A 291 -12.85 8.98 6.69
CA THR A 291 -13.13 10.42 6.84
C THR A 291 -13.79 10.95 5.57
N PRO A 292 -15.13 11.07 5.53
CA PRO A 292 -15.84 11.56 4.36
C PRO A 292 -15.56 13.05 4.12
N GLY A 293 -15.77 13.52 2.89
CA GLY A 293 -15.60 14.92 2.50
C GLY A 293 -14.93 15.07 1.15
N ASN A 294 -14.58 16.31 0.79
CA ASN A 294 -14.02 16.64 -0.53
C ASN A 294 -12.73 15.88 -0.84
N ALA A 295 -11.87 15.67 0.17
CA ALA A 295 -10.64 14.89 0.02
C ALA A 295 -10.94 13.43 -0.33
N ALA A 296 -11.85 12.77 0.40
CA ALA A 296 -12.27 11.40 0.12
C ALA A 296 -12.89 11.27 -1.27
N PHE A 297 -13.83 12.16 -1.61
CA PHE A 297 -14.47 12.17 -2.92
C PHE A 297 -13.45 12.32 -4.06
N SER A 298 -12.51 13.25 -3.93
CA SER A 298 -11.50 13.51 -4.94
C SER A 298 -10.53 12.33 -5.11
N ILE A 299 -9.94 11.84 -4.00
CA ILE A 299 -8.98 10.73 -4.03
C ILE A 299 -9.62 9.48 -4.63
N GLN A 300 -10.79 9.08 -4.12
CA GLN A 300 -11.49 7.89 -4.58
C GLN A 300 -11.89 8.01 -6.05
N SER A 301 -12.43 9.16 -6.47
CA SER A 301 -12.85 9.38 -7.86
C SER A 301 -11.68 9.30 -8.83
N TYR A 302 -10.54 9.93 -8.51
CA TYR A 302 -9.36 9.86 -9.37
C TYR A 302 -8.74 8.47 -9.39
N TYR A 303 -8.68 7.76 -8.26
CA TYR A 303 -8.07 6.43 -8.19
C TYR A 303 -8.92 5.40 -8.93
N ILE A 304 -10.23 5.43 -8.71
CA ILE A 304 -11.19 4.56 -9.41
C ILE A 304 -11.15 4.85 -10.91
N SER A 305 -11.14 6.12 -11.31
CA SER A 305 -11.04 6.51 -12.72
C SER A 305 -9.75 5.96 -13.33
N PHE A 306 -8.60 6.14 -12.66
CA PHE A 306 -7.31 5.64 -13.10
C PHE A 306 -7.29 4.11 -13.27
N VAL A 307 -7.82 3.37 -12.30
CA VAL A 307 -7.97 1.91 -12.36
C VAL A 307 -8.84 1.49 -13.55
N GLN A 308 -9.90 2.24 -13.84
CA GLN A 308 -10.86 1.91 -14.89
C GLN A 308 -10.46 2.40 -16.30
N LEU A 309 -9.45 3.27 -16.42
CA LEU A 309 -9.01 3.85 -17.70
C LEU A 309 -8.90 2.77 -18.79
N ARG A 310 -9.55 3.03 -19.94
CA ARG A 310 -9.44 2.18 -21.12
C ARG A 310 -8.20 2.59 -21.91
N SER A 311 -7.49 1.62 -22.51
CA SER A 311 -6.28 1.85 -23.31
C SER A 311 -6.48 2.70 -24.57
N LYS A 312 -7.69 3.22 -24.83
CA LYS A 312 -8.06 3.96 -26.04
C LYS A 312 -7.50 5.39 -26.13
N PHE A 313 -6.82 5.90 -25.10
CA PHE A 313 -6.24 7.25 -25.12
C PHE A 313 -4.84 7.35 -25.77
N TRP A 314 -4.32 6.27 -26.37
CA TRP A 314 -2.90 6.20 -26.82
C TRP A 314 -2.71 5.99 -28.33
N HIS A 315 -3.69 6.36 -29.15
CA HIS A 315 -3.52 6.48 -30.60
C HIS A 315 -3.99 7.86 -31.07
N SER A 316 -3.06 8.82 -31.00
CA SER A 316 -3.05 10.04 -31.80
C SER A 316 -1.60 10.44 -32.01
#